data_AF-A0A2P7VFB1-F1
#
_entry.id   AF-A0A2P7VFB1-F1
#
_cell.length_a   1.000
_cell.length_b   1.000
_cell.length_c   1.000
_cell.angle_alpha   90.00
_cell.angle_beta   90.00
_cell.angle_gamma   90.00
#
_symmetry.space_group_name_H-M   'P 1'
#
loop_
_entity.id
_entity.type
_entity.pdbx_description
1 polymer ?
#
loop_
_entity_poly.entity_id
_entity_poly.type
_entity_poly.pdbx_seq_one_letter_code
_entity_poly.pdbx_strand_id
1 'polypeptide(L)' 'MSQMIVFPLFLLAVGLLVMVQPRTKRWQSRMNAYFQGDERRVKQRANTFFLLGLAFVFAGFAYLFRLVG' A
#
# COMPACT_ATOMS: atom_id res chain seq x y z
N MET A 1 15.00 -20.00 -10.17
CA MET A 1 15.20 -18.57 -10.54
C MET A 1 13.90 -17.78 -10.61
N SER A 2 12.82 -18.22 -11.30
CA SER A 2 11.59 -17.40 -11.41
C SER A 2 10.93 -17.01 -10.08
N GLN A 3 10.91 -17.89 -9.07
CA GLN A 3 10.32 -17.59 -7.75
C GLN A 3 11.01 -16.43 -7.00
N MET A 4 12.32 -16.22 -7.24
CA MET A 4 13.10 -15.19 -6.55
C MET A 4 12.76 -13.78 -7.03
N ILE A 5 12.35 -13.62 -8.30
CA ILE A 5 11.96 -12.33 -8.88
C ILE A 5 10.45 -12.06 -8.69
N VAL A 6 9.63 -13.12 -8.67
CA VAL A 6 8.17 -13.01 -8.50
C VAL A 6 7.80 -12.39 -7.16
N PHE A 7 8.47 -12.75 -6.07
CA PHE A 7 8.17 -12.21 -4.74
C PHE A 7 8.43 -10.68 -4.63
N PRO A 8 9.60 -10.14 -5.01
CA PRO A 8 9.81 -8.69 -5.04
C PRO A 8 8.82 -7.95 -5.94
N LEU A 9 8.52 -8.50 -7.13
CA LEU A 9 7.50 -7.92 -8.02
C LEU A 9 6.11 -7.93 -7.40
N PHE A 10 5.76 -9.01 -6.69
CA PHE A 10 4.53 -9.09 -5.92
C PHE A 10 4.48 -8.05 -4.80
N LEU A 11 5.57 -7.84 -4.06
CA LEU A 11 5.64 -6.80 -3.02
C LEU A 11 5.46 -5.39 -3.61
N LEU A 12 6.06 -5.11 -4.77
CA LEU A 12 5.88 -3.84 -5.47
C LEU A 12 4.41 -3.66 -5.92
N ALA A 13 3.83 -4.68 -6.56
CA ALA A 13 2.44 -4.64 -7.02
C ALA A 13 1.44 -4.47 -5.87
N VAL A 14 1.61 -5.22 -4.79
CA VAL A 14 0.77 -5.12 -3.59
C VAL A 14 0.96 -3.77 -2.90
N GLY A 15 2.20 -3.27 -2.78
CA GLY A 15 2.47 -1.96 -2.20
C GLY A 15 1.74 -0.83 -2.94
N LEU A 16 1.75 -0.86 -4.28
CA LEU A 16 1.01 0.08 -5.11
C LEU A 16 -0.51 -0.07 -4.94
N LEU A 17 -1.04 -1.30 -4.93
CA LEU A 17 -2.46 -1.56 -4.71
C LEU A 17 -2.93 -1.01 -3.35
N VAL A 18 -2.14 -1.21 -2.30
CA VAL A 18 -2.42 -0.70 -0.94
C VAL A 18 -2.42 0.83 -0.90
N MET A 19 -1.53 1.49 -1.65
CA MET A 19 -1.53 2.96 -1.77
C MET A 19 -2.75 3.51 -2.53
N VAL A 20 -3.26 2.77 -3.52
CA VAL A 20 -4.42 3.18 -4.34
C VAL A 20 -5.74 2.98 -3.59
N GLN A 21 -5.79 2.01 -2.68
CA GLN A 21 -6.98 1.66 -1.90
C GLN A 21 -7.69 2.87 -1.23
N PRO A 22 -7.01 3.79 -0.52
CA PRO A 22 -7.65 4.96 0.09
C PRO A 22 -8.20 6.00 -0.90
N ARG A 23 -7.82 5.93 -2.19
CA ARG A 23 -8.39 6.79 -3.24
C ARG A 23 -9.70 6.25 -3.83
N THR A 24 -10.11 5.03 -3.46
CA THR A 24 -11.32 4.44 -4.04
C THR A 24 -12.59 5.01 -3.38
N LYS A 25 -13.60 5.35 -4.21
CA LYS A 25 -14.90 5.86 -3.73
C LYS A 25 -15.58 4.90 -2.74
N ARG A 26 -15.40 3.59 -2.95
CA ARG A 26 -15.91 2.54 -2.03
C ARG A 26 -15.24 2.61 -0.66
N TRP A 27 -13.92 2.77 -0.60
CA TRP A 27 -13.21 2.91 0.67
C TRP A 27 -13.61 4.18 1.39
N GLN A 28 -13.67 5.30 0.67
CA GLN A 28 -14.04 6.59 1.25
C GLN A 28 -15.46 6.59 1.82
N SER A 29 -16.43 6.00 1.11
CA SER A 29 -17.80 5.82 1.60
C SER A 29 -17.85 4.97 2.88
N ARG A 30 -17.11 3.86 2.94
CA ARG A 30 -17.03 3.01 4.14
C ARG A 30 -16.39 3.72 5.32
N MET A 31 -15.31 4.46 5.09
CA MET A 31 -14.64 5.21 6.15
C MET A 31 -15.51 6.36 6.64
N ASN A 32 -16.22 7.04 5.75
CA ASN A 32 -17.12 8.12 6.14
C ASN A 32 -18.31 7.60 6.99
N ALA A 33 -18.87 6.44 6.63
CA ALA A 33 -19.90 5.78 7.42
C ALA A 33 -19.37 5.28 8.78
N TYR A 34 -18.15 4.74 8.82
CA TYR A 34 -17.54 4.21 10.05
C TYR A 34 -17.11 5.32 11.03
N PHE A 35 -16.58 6.43 10.51
CA PHE A 35 -16.07 7.55 11.30
C PHE A 35 -17.08 8.70 11.45
N GLN A 36 -18.33 8.53 11.01
CA GLN A 36 -19.42 9.51 11.15
C GLN A 36 -19.07 10.93 10.66
N GLY A 37 -18.28 11.04 9.57
CA GLY A 37 -17.86 12.35 9.05
C GLY A 37 -16.58 12.93 9.67
N ASP A 38 -15.87 12.22 10.56
CA ASP A 38 -14.58 12.68 11.10
C ASP A 38 -13.46 12.59 10.05
N GLU A 39 -13.36 13.63 9.22
CA GLU A 39 -12.40 13.72 8.12
C GLU A 39 -10.94 13.59 8.57
N ARG A 40 -10.62 13.99 9.82
CA ARG A 40 -9.25 13.88 10.35
C ARG A 40 -8.84 12.41 10.47
N ARG A 41 -9.73 11.57 11.01
CA ARG A 41 -9.48 10.12 11.15
C ARG A 41 -9.45 9.41 9.80
N VAL A 42 -10.28 9.82 8.85
CA VAL A 42 -10.26 9.31 7.48
C VAL A 42 -8.92 9.63 6.80
N LYS A 43 -8.43 10.88 6.92
CA LYS A 43 -7.11 11.28 6.39
C LYS A 43 -5.96 10.56 7.08
N GLN A 44 -6.01 10.36 8.40
CA GLN A 44 -5.00 9.59 9.12
C GLN A 44 -4.92 8.16 8.61
N ARG A 45 -6.06 7.48 8.47
CA ARG A 45 -6.11 6.11 7.90
C ARG A 45 -5.57 6.09 6.47
N ALA A 46 -5.94 7.05 5.63
CA ALA A 46 -5.43 7.15 4.27
C ALA A 46 -3.90 7.28 4.25
N ASN A 47 -3.34 8.11 5.13
CA ASN A 47 -1.89 8.27 5.27
C ASN A 47 -1.21 6.99 5.79
N THR A 48 -1.84 6.27 6.74
CA THR A 48 -1.34 4.98 7.20
C THR A 48 -1.32 3.94 6.08
N PHE A 49 -2.36 3.85 5.26
CA PHE A 49 -2.38 2.97 4.08
C PHE A 49 -1.29 3.35 3.07
N PHE A 50 -1.07 4.65 2.86
CA PHE A 50 0.00 5.13 2.00
C PHE A 50 1.39 4.74 2.54
N LEU A 51 1.66 4.99 3.82
CA LEU A 51 2.93 4.62 4.47
C LEU A 51 3.16 3.11 4.47
N LEU A 52 2.12 2.33 4.68
CA LEU A 52 2.19 0.86 4.62
C LEU A 52 2.55 0.41 3.19
N GLY A 53 1.86 0.92 2.18
CA GLY A 53 2.18 0.62 0.78
C GLY A 53 3.61 1.05 0.41
N LEU A 54 4.08 2.20 0.93
CA LEU A 54 5.43 2.69 0.73
C LEU A 54 6.48 1.75 1.32
N ALA A 55 6.22 1.24 2.52
CA ALA A 55 7.09 0.25 3.16
C ALA A 55 7.17 -1.05 2.33
N PHE A 56 6.06 -1.52 1.76
CA PHE A 56 6.05 -2.66 0.85
C PHE A 56 6.84 -2.40 -0.44
N VAL A 57 6.73 -1.19 -0.99
CA VAL A 57 7.51 -0.80 -2.18
C VAL A 57 9.01 -0.79 -1.88
N PHE A 58 9.43 -0.18 -0.76
CA PHE A 58 10.83 -0.19 -0.33
C PHE A 58 11.35 -1.61 -0.05
N ALA A 59 10.54 -2.47 0.57
CA ALA A 59 10.90 -3.86 0.78
C ALA A 59 11.08 -4.61 -0.54
N GLY A 60 10.18 -4.40 -1.52
CA GLY A 60 10.30 -4.97 -2.86
C GLY A 60 11.59 -4.52 -3.57
N PHE A 61 11.91 -3.23 -3.51
CA PHE A 61 13.16 -2.70 -4.07
C PHE A 61 14.40 -3.24 -3.36
N ALA A 62 14.39 -3.35 -2.03
CA ALA A 62 15.50 -3.91 -1.27
C ALA A 62 15.78 -5.38 -1.66
N TYR A 63 14.71 -6.16 -1.86
CA TYR A 63 14.83 -7.54 -2.34
C TYR A 63 15.33 -7.62 -3.79
N LEU A 64 14.90 -6.73 -4.68
CA LEU A 64 15.44 -6.64 -6.05
C LEU A 64 16.92 -6.24 -6.06
N PHE A 65 17.32 -5.26 -5.24
CA PHE A 65 18.72 -4.85 -5.11
C PHE A 65 19.59 -5.99 -4.62
N ARG A 66 19.12 -6.77 -3.64
CA ARG A 66 19.82 -7.96 -3.13
C ARG A 66 19.94 -9.10 -4.15
N LEU A 67 19.10 -9.12 -5.17
CA LEU A 67 19.16 -10.14 -6.25
C LEU A 67 20.07 -9.71 -7.40
N VAL A 68 20.31 -8.40 -7.55
CA VAL A 68 21.16 -7.81 -8.60
C VAL A 68 22.60 -7.59 -8.11
N GLY A 69 22.79 -7.26 -6.83
CA GLY A 69 24.09 -7.11 -6.18
C GLY A 69 24.53 -8.38 -5.45
#